data_AF-A0A1I7KRZ3-F1
#
_entry.id   AF-A0A1I7KRZ3-F1
#
_cell.length_a   1.000
_cell.length_b   1.000
_cell.length_c   1.000
_cell.angle_alpha   90.00
_cell.angle_beta   90.00
_cell.angle_gamma   90.00
#
_symmetry.space_group_name_H-M   'P 1'
#
loop_
_entity.id
_entity.type
_entity.pdbx_description
1 polymer ?
#
loop_
_entity_poly.entity_id
_entity_poly.type
_entity_poly.pdbx_seq_one_letter_code
_entity_poly.pdbx_strand_id
1 'polypeptide(L)'
;MTVYNVTEAMVRSLLEDAYLKRGLVRCGCSQCIDDILAIALNHLPSHYVSTEHGTAYVKAKYFEPQMQSDMLRELALAVDIVARRPRHAIPEGEAPGSQPGASPV
;
A
#
# COMPACT_ATOMS: atom_id res chain seq x y z
N MET A 1 4.28 25.36 -6.77
CA MET A 1 4.11 23.90 -6.53
C MET A 1 4.98 23.15 -7.52
N THR A 2 5.58 22.04 -7.09
CA THR A 2 6.24 21.08 -8.00
C THR A 2 5.21 20.09 -8.55
N VAL A 3 5.55 19.37 -9.60
CA VAL A 3 4.72 18.29 -10.15
C VAL A 3 4.55 17.18 -9.10
N TYR A 4 3.33 16.69 -8.91
CA TYR A 4 2.97 15.75 -7.85
C TYR A 4 1.94 14.72 -8.32
N ASN A 5 2.13 13.45 -8.01
CA ASN A 5 1.18 12.38 -8.31
C ASN A 5 0.16 12.24 -7.17
N VAL A 6 -1.09 12.60 -7.43
CA VAL A 6 -2.16 12.49 -6.43
C VAL A 6 -2.52 11.02 -6.18
N THR A 7 -2.50 10.17 -7.21
CA THR A 7 -2.81 8.73 -7.09
C THR A 7 -1.89 8.06 -6.08
N GLU A 8 -0.60 8.37 -6.13
CA GLU A 8 0.40 7.80 -5.21
C GLU A 8 0.05 8.07 -3.74
N ALA A 9 -0.34 9.30 -3.43
CA ALA A 9 -0.70 9.66 -2.07
C ALA A 9 -2.04 9.05 -1.61
N MET A 10 -3.01 8.94 -2.51
CA MET A 10 -4.29 8.29 -2.20
C MET A 10 -4.11 6.79 -1.93
N VAL A 11 -3.34 6.10 -2.78
CA VAL A 11 -3.03 4.67 -2.60
C VAL A 11 -2.24 4.44 -1.32
N ARG A 12 -1.27 5.31 -0.99
CA ARG A 12 -0.51 5.23 0.27
C ARG A 12 -1.42 5.38 1.49
N SER A 13 -2.29 6.37 1.50
CA SER A 13 -3.27 6.58 2.60
C SER A 13 -4.19 5.36 2.74
N LEU A 14 -4.68 4.83 1.62
CA LEU A 14 -5.57 3.68 1.61
C LEU A 14 -4.87 2.41 2.12
N LEU A 15 -3.63 2.15 1.72
CA LEU A 15 -2.83 1.03 2.24
C LEU A 15 -2.67 1.12 3.76
N GLU A 16 -2.39 2.32 4.27
CA GLU A 16 -2.25 2.55 5.71
C GLU A 16 -3.54 2.22 6.47
N ASP A 17 -4.68 2.76 6.03
CA ASP A 17 -5.96 2.67 6.73
C ASP A 17 -6.67 1.31 6.55
N ALA A 18 -6.59 0.74 5.36
CA ALA A 18 -7.28 -0.50 5.03
C ALA A 18 -6.46 -1.76 5.40
N TYR A 19 -5.13 -1.68 5.41
CA TYR A 19 -4.29 -2.87 5.62
C TYR A 19 -3.34 -2.74 6.81
N LEU A 20 -2.48 -1.72 6.87
CA LEU A 20 -1.40 -1.64 7.88
C LEU A 20 -1.97 -1.48 9.29
N LYS A 21 -2.86 -0.50 9.52
CA LYS A 21 -3.51 -0.28 10.82
C LYS A 21 -4.37 -1.46 11.29
N ARG A 22 -4.78 -2.32 10.36
CA ARG A 22 -5.61 -3.51 10.61
C ARG A 22 -4.80 -4.80 10.75
N GLY A 23 -3.47 -4.74 10.61
CA GLY A 23 -2.60 -5.92 10.67
C GLY A 23 -2.84 -6.93 9.54
N LEU A 24 -3.34 -6.49 8.38
CA LEU A 24 -3.67 -7.35 7.24
C LEU A 24 -2.50 -7.57 6.29
N VAL A 25 -1.33 -6.98 6.56
CA VAL A 25 -0.10 -7.21 5.80
C VAL A 25 0.81 -8.14 6.59
N ARG A 26 1.31 -9.18 5.93
CA ARG A 26 2.17 -10.21 6.55
C ARG A 26 3.50 -9.65 7.08
N CYS A 27 4.07 -8.65 6.43
CA CYS A 27 5.31 -7.98 6.84
C CYS A 27 5.17 -6.47 6.64
N GLY A 28 5.41 -5.69 7.69
CA GLY A 28 5.32 -4.23 7.68
C GLY A 28 6.65 -3.50 7.45
N CYS A 29 7.71 -4.18 7.00
CA CYS A 29 8.98 -3.51 6.71
C CYS A 29 8.84 -2.56 5.51
N SER A 30 9.71 -1.55 5.44
CA SER A 30 9.66 -0.52 4.38
C SER A 30 9.73 -1.13 2.98
N GLN A 31 10.59 -2.12 2.76
CA GLN A 31 10.73 -2.77 1.46
C GLN A 31 9.45 -3.48 1.01
N CYS A 32 8.77 -4.20 1.91
CA CYS A 32 7.50 -4.86 1.58
C CYS A 32 6.40 -3.83 1.29
N ILE A 33 6.35 -2.72 2.04
CA ILE A 33 5.39 -1.64 1.80
C ILE A 33 5.65 -0.99 0.43
N ASP A 34 6.91 -0.69 0.11
CA ASP A 34 7.29 -0.10 -1.16
C ASP A 34 7.01 -1.04 -2.33
N ASP A 35 7.23 -2.35 -2.16
CA ASP A 35 6.89 -3.37 -3.15
C ASP A 35 5.38 -3.42 -3.42
N ILE A 36 4.56 -3.39 -2.36
CA ILE A 36 3.09 -3.35 -2.47
C ILE A 36 2.65 -2.10 -3.24
N LEU A 37 3.17 -0.93 -2.86
CA LEU A 37 2.85 0.33 -3.52
C LEU A 37 3.28 0.33 -4.99
N ALA A 38 4.50 -0.13 -5.30
CA ALA A 38 5.00 -0.19 -6.66
C ALA A 38 4.14 -1.10 -7.54
N ILE A 39 3.76 -2.29 -7.05
CA ILE A 39 2.89 -3.20 -7.80
C ILE A 39 1.53 -2.55 -8.04
N ALA A 40 0.89 -2.00 -7.01
CA ALA A 40 -0.44 -1.39 -7.15
C ALA A 40 -0.41 -0.17 -8.09
N LEU A 41 0.55 0.74 -7.91
CA LEU A 41 0.63 1.99 -8.69
C LEU A 41 0.93 1.75 -10.17
N ASN A 42 1.66 0.68 -10.51
CA ASN A 42 1.91 0.32 -11.90
C ASN A 42 0.65 -0.15 -12.65
N HIS A 43 -0.41 -0.52 -11.92
CA HIS A 43 -1.70 -0.96 -12.49
C HIS A 43 -2.80 0.11 -12.37
N LEU A 44 -2.49 1.28 -11.80
CA LEU A 44 -3.44 2.37 -11.59
C LEU A 44 -3.10 3.58 -12.48
N PRO A 45 -4.09 4.35 -12.93
CA PRO A 45 -3.84 5.57 -13.68
C PRO A 45 -3.12 6.61 -12.81
N SER A 46 -1.98 7.11 -13.29
CA SER A 46 -1.25 8.20 -12.64
C SER A 46 -1.93 9.55 -12.89
N HIS A 47 -2.09 10.36 -11.84
CA HIS A 47 -2.65 11.70 -11.95
C HIS A 47 -1.68 12.74 -11.41
N TYR A 48 -0.85 13.26 -12.32
CA TYR A 48 0.10 14.33 -12.02
C TYR A 48 -0.54 15.71 -12.11
N VAL A 49 -0.27 16.56 -11.11
CA VAL A 49 -0.78 17.92 -11.03
C VAL A 49 0.34 18.87 -10.64
N SER A 50 0.22 20.14 -11.02
CA SER A 50 1.17 21.21 -10.69
C SER A 50 0.53 22.36 -9.90
N THR A 51 -0.76 22.23 -9.56
CA THR A 51 -1.55 23.25 -8.86
C THR A 51 -2.39 22.63 -7.74
N GLU A 52 -2.76 23.46 -6.77
CA GLU A 52 -3.64 23.07 -5.67
C GLU A 52 -5.04 22.72 -6.15
N HIS A 53 -5.58 23.49 -7.11
CA HIS A 53 -6.86 23.19 -7.74
C HIS A 53 -6.87 21.82 -8.44
N GLY A 54 -5.79 21.48 -9.15
CA GLY A 54 -5.63 20.15 -9.76
C GLY A 54 -5.62 19.05 -8.70
N THR A 55 -4.89 19.27 -7.60
CA THR A 55 -4.85 18.33 -6.47
C THR A 55 -6.25 18.10 -5.89
N ALA A 56 -6.99 19.18 -5.60
CA ALA A 56 -8.34 19.09 -5.06
C ALA A 56 -9.31 18.39 -6.01
N TYR A 57 -9.23 18.68 -7.31
CA TYR A 57 -10.06 18.04 -8.32
C TYR A 57 -9.84 16.52 -8.39
N VAL A 58 -8.58 16.07 -8.43
CA VAL A 58 -8.28 14.63 -8.45
C VAL A 58 -8.67 13.95 -7.14
N LYS A 59 -8.44 14.60 -5.99
CA LYS A 59 -8.90 14.09 -4.70
C LYS A 59 -10.42 13.94 -4.62
N ALA A 60 -11.18 14.85 -5.24
CA ALA A 60 -12.63 14.71 -5.32
C ALA A 60 -13.04 13.44 -6.10
N LYS A 61 -12.35 13.16 -7.22
CA LYS A 61 -12.57 11.92 -8.00
C LYS A 61 -12.24 10.64 -7.23
N TYR A 62 -11.30 10.69 -6.29
CA TYR A 62 -11.02 9.53 -5.44
C TYR A 62 -12.23 9.09 -4.60
N PHE A 63 -13.17 9.99 -4.28
CA PHE A 63 -14.39 9.60 -3.57
C PHE A 63 -15.43 8.93 -4.48
N GLU A 64 -15.16 8.80 -5.77
CA GLU A 64 -15.99 8.00 -6.68
C GLU A 64 -15.83 6.50 -6.34
N PRO A 65 -16.94 5.75 -6.14
CA PRO A 65 -16.88 4.35 -5.73
C PRO A 65 -16.05 3.45 -6.65
N GLN A 66 -16.08 3.70 -7.96
CA GLN A 66 -15.30 2.94 -8.93
C GLN A 66 -13.80 3.10 -8.68
N MET A 67 -13.33 4.34 -8.47
CA MET A 67 -11.92 4.61 -8.25
C MET A 67 -11.43 3.98 -6.94
N GLN A 68 -12.23 4.05 -5.86
CA GLN A 68 -11.88 3.37 -4.60
C GLN A 68 -11.83 1.85 -4.75
N SER A 69 -12.81 1.27 -5.45
CA SER A 69 -12.87 -0.16 -5.72
C SER A 69 -11.65 -0.64 -6.51
N ASP A 70 -11.25 0.11 -7.53
CA ASP A 70 -10.06 -0.19 -8.33
C ASP A 70 -8.79 -0.15 -7.48
N MET A 71 -8.60 0.88 -6.66
CA MET A 71 -7.43 0.97 -5.78
C MET A 71 -7.38 -0.15 -4.74
N LEU A 72 -8.51 -0.48 -4.11
CA LEU A 72 -8.61 -1.59 -3.18
C LEU A 72 -8.30 -2.93 -3.85
N ARG A 73 -8.80 -3.15 -5.06
CA ARG A 73 -8.51 -4.37 -5.84
C ARG A 73 -7.01 -4.50 -6.10
N GLU A 74 -6.38 -3.47 -6.64
CA GLU A 74 -4.94 -3.52 -6.96
C GLU A 74 -4.07 -3.65 -5.70
N LEU A 75 -4.45 -3.00 -4.60
CA LEU A 75 -3.79 -3.19 -3.30
C LEU A 75 -3.93 -4.62 -2.78
N ALA A 76 -5.13 -5.20 -2.86
CA ALA A 76 -5.36 -6.58 -2.41
C ALA A 76 -4.48 -7.58 -3.19
N LEU A 77 -4.38 -7.41 -4.51
CA LEU A 77 -3.51 -8.22 -5.37
C LEU A 77 -2.03 -8.03 -5.01
N ALA A 78 -1.59 -6.78 -4.86
CA ALA A 78 -0.21 -6.46 -4.50
C ALA A 78 0.20 -7.05 -3.15
N VAL A 79 -0.68 -6.93 -2.14
CA VAL A 79 -0.48 -7.52 -0.81
C VAL A 79 -0.32 -9.04 -0.90
N ASP A 80 -1.18 -9.74 -1.64
CA ASP A 80 -1.09 -11.19 -1.82
C ASP A 80 0.21 -11.61 -2.53
N ILE A 81 0.60 -10.88 -3.58
CA ILE A 81 1.85 -11.13 -4.32
C ILE A 81 3.06 -11.02 -3.38
N VAL A 82 3.17 -9.92 -2.63
CA VAL A 82 4.30 -9.67 -1.71
C VAL A 82 4.27 -10.65 -0.53
N ALA A 83 3.09 -11.00 -0.02
CA ALA A 83 2.97 -11.97 1.07
C ALA A 83 3.45 -13.37 0.67
N ARG A 84 3.22 -13.78 -0.59
CA ARG A 84 3.66 -15.08 -1.14
C ARG A 84 5.14 -15.12 -1.50
N ARG A 85 5.70 -14.01 -1.99
CA ARG A 85 7.10 -13.92 -2.46
C ARG A 85 7.76 -12.62 -2.00
N PRO A 86 8.04 -12.46 -0.70
CA PRO A 86 8.69 -11.25 -0.21
C PRO A 86 10.13 -11.19 -0.71
N ARG A 87 10.58 -9.99 -1.10
CA ARG A 87 11.94 -9.76 -1.65
C ARG A 87 12.93 -9.24 -0.62
N HIS A 88 12.47 -8.95 0.61
CA HIS A 88 13.34 -8.44 1.66
C HIS A 88 14.42 -9.45 2.05
N ALA A 89 15.64 -8.97 2.23
CA ALA A 89 16.80 -9.82 2.51
C ALA A 89 16.81 -10.37 3.94
N ILE A 90 16.07 -9.73 4.85
CA ILE A 90 16.00 -10.08 6.26
C ILE A 90 14.54 -10.42 6.58
N PRO A 91 14.25 -11.59 7.18
CA PRO A 91 12.92 -11.90 7.70
C PRO A 91 12.64 -11.03 8.94
N GLU A 92 12.41 -9.73 8.74
CA GLU A 92 11.99 -8.84 9.82
C GLU A 92 10.49 -9.05 10.06
N GLY A 93 10.23 -10.01 10.94
CA GLY A 93 8.93 -10.40 11.47
C GLY A 93 8.98 -10.85 12.93
N GLU A 94 10.06 -10.58 13.66
CA GLU A 94 10.06 -10.63 15.12
C GLU A 94 10.23 -9.19 15.62
N ALA A 95 9.12 -8.55 16.00
CA ALA A 95 9.21 -7.42 16.92
C ALA A 95 9.88 -7.90 18.23
N PRO A 96 10.63 -7.05 18.95
CA PRO A 96 11.20 -7.45 20.24
C PRO A 96 10.05 -7.69 21.24
N GLY A 97 9.61 -8.95 21.39
CA GLY A 97 8.53 -9.27 22.33
C GLY A 97 7.73 -10.56 22.12
N SER A 98 7.93 -11.36 21.08
CA SER A 98 7.21 -12.64 20.93
C SER A 98 8.19 -13.81 20.81
N GLN A 99 8.30 -14.59 21.88
CA GLN A 99 9.21 -15.73 21.99
C GLN A 99 8.87 -16.87 21.01
N PRO A 100 9.86 -17.62 20.51
CA PRO A 100 9.66 -18.88 19.83
C PRO A 100 9.65 -20.02 20.86
N GLY A 101 8.59 -20.82 20.92
CA GLY A 101 8.64 -22.07 21.70
C GLY A 101 7.32 -22.65 22.15
N ALA A 102 6.61 -23.32 21.24
CA ALA A 102 5.87 -24.52 21.60
C ALA A 102 6.12 -25.56 20.50
N SER A 103 7.12 -26.40 20.75
CA SER A 103 7.36 -27.63 20.00
C SER A 103 6.14 -28.55 20.18
N PRO A 104 5.71 -29.31 19.14
CA PRO A 104 4.69 -30.31 19.33
C PRO A 104 5.32 -31.53 20.02
N VAL A 105 4.84 -31.86 21.21
CA VAL A 105 4.86 -33.22 21.78
C VAL A 105 3.51 -33.45 22.44
#